data_AF-A0A7X9PF16-F1
#
_entry.id   AF-A0A7X9PF16-F1
#
_cell.length_a   1.000
_cell.length_b   1.000
_cell.length_c   1.000
_cell.angle_alpha   90.00
_cell.angle_beta   90.00
_cell.angle_gamma   90.00
#
_symmetry.space_group_name_H-M   'P 1'
#
loop_
_entity.id
_entity.type
_entity.pdbx_description
1 polymer ?
#
loop_
_entity_poly.entity_id
_entity_poly.type
_entity_poly.pdbx_seq_one_letter_code
_entity_poly.pdbx_strand_id
1 'polypeptide(L)'
;MKTENEVFSDKIEGFIHSEDITNSVIGYLSMMPKLQKGFLVRQFIIFHKKDLSEVILEKMANGANFFIEQRLGNFFTIQYKSRDTNRREKAFIIILPSSSKNISRITSISDSFFWNNVIKRNIKKFYPDAMPVFFRQSEIEQALYKLEKGLGYQFRIRIADVTVKEERNQKTKSQFKRLDTQRWWTELPISEVFSQAQEKNQWFSGVRFVIQKRVKNSDQFVSQSTGRLSKFGELSIDSFYSEITTHLLSELESQASRRLSTLDGRSLRERDYVPVKPIEIRFEQDVFSNIEEIHRFGDIVTAYPNSTKAVFHSNPYYHASVADFIDGSSFEVWILSLNKVILLPQAKSSAQAFERFISHVSSNFYEGVVDEYQN
;
A
#
# COMPACT_ATOMS: atom_id res chain seq x y z
N MET A 1 -17.29 -11.82 29.61
CA MET A 1 -16.06 -11.02 29.43
C MET A 1 -16.23 -10.26 28.13
N LYS A 2 -16.24 -8.93 28.15
CA LYS A 2 -16.43 -8.15 26.91
C LYS A 2 -15.27 -8.40 25.95
N THR A 3 -15.54 -8.48 24.66
CA THR A 3 -14.47 -8.55 23.64
C THR A 3 -13.70 -7.22 23.58
N GLU A 4 -12.45 -7.18 23.10
CA GLU A 4 -11.73 -5.90 22.95
C GLU A 4 -12.45 -4.94 22.01
N ASN A 5 -13.13 -5.47 20.98
CA ASN A 5 -14.02 -4.68 20.14
C ASN A 5 -15.16 -4.05 20.93
N GLU A 6 -15.75 -4.75 21.89
CA GLU A 6 -16.79 -4.19 22.76
C GLU A 6 -16.22 -3.14 23.72
N VAL A 7 -15.06 -3.40 24.34
CA VAL A 7 -14.41 -2.41 25.22
C VAL A 7 -14.01 -1.16 24.45
N PHE A 8 -13.49 -1.33 23.24
CA PHE A 8 -13.16 -0.21 22.38
C PHE A 8 -14.43 0.49 21.88
N SER A 9 -15.49 -0.25 21.51
CA SER A 9 -16.80 0.30 21.15
C SER A 9 -17.37 1.15 22.27
N ASP A 10 -17.40 0.65 23.51
CA ASP A 10 -17.87 1.40 24.68
C ASP A 10 -17.06 2.71 24.86
N LYS A 11 -15.74 2.67 24.64
CA LYS A 11 -14.89 3.86 24.74
C LYS A 11 -15.11 4.84 23.59
N ILE A 12 -15.32 4.36 22.36
CA ILE A 12 -15.67 5.23 21.24
C ILE A 12 -17.06 5.83 21.43
N GLU A 13 -18.03 5.09 21.95
CA GLU A 13 -19.35 5.62 22.26
C GLU A 13 -19.23 6.83 23.19
N GLY A 14 -18.26 6.84 24.11
CA GLY A 14 -17.87 8.03 24.87
C GLY A 14 -17.33 9.18 24.01
N PHE A 15 -16.55 8.90 22.95
CA PHE A 15 -16.02 9.90 22.02
C PHE A 15 -17.03 10.43 21.00
N ILE A 16 -18.14 9.73 20.77
CA ILE A 16 -19.22 10.19 19.88
C ILE A 16 -19.75 11.57 20.31
N HIS A 17 -19.70 11.87 21.61
CA HIS A 17 -20.13 13.15 22.16
C HIS A 17 -19.03 14.22 22.20
N SER A 18 -17.81 13.91 21.77
CA SER A 18 -16.73 14.90 21.68
C SER A 18 -16.91 15.79 20.44
N GLU A 19 -16.61 17.09 20.59
CA GLU A 19 -16.62 18.03 19.45
C GLU A 19 -15.62 17.62 18.35
N ASP A 20 -14.55 16.93 18.74
CA ASP A 20 -13.52 16.42 17.83
C ASP A 20 -13.25 14.94 18.07
N ILE A 21 -14.07 14.11 17.44
CA ILE A 21 -13.96 12.64 17.47
C ILE A 21 -12.61 12.16 16.93
N THR A 22 -12.01 12.89 15.97
CA THR A 22 -10.76 12.47 15.32
C THR A 22 -9.60 12.59 16.29
N ASN A 23 -9.45 13.74 16.94
CA ASN A 23 -8.41 13.95 17.93
C ASN A 23 -8.60 13.08 19.18
N SER A 24 -9.85 12.86 19.60
CA SER A 24 -10.17 11.94 20.70
C SER A 24 -9.72 10.51 20.41
N VAL A 25 -9.99 10.00 19.20
CA VAL A 25 -9.56 8.67 18.78
C VAL A 25 -8.04 8.58 18.63
N ILE A 26 -7.38 9.59 18.06
CA ILE A 26 -5.90 9.63 17.96
C ILE A 26 -5.26 9.63 19.35
N GLY A 27 -5.80 10.44 20.28
CA GLY A 27 -5.35 10.49 21.66
C GLY A 27 -5.48 9.12 22.33
N TYR A 28 -6.64 8.47 22.18
CA TYR A 28 -6.83 7.11 22.68
C TYR A 28 -5.84 6.12 22.09
N LEU A 29 -5.69 6.06 20.75
CA LEU A 29 -4.80 5.12 20.08
C LEU A 29 -3.34 5.32 20.54
N SER A 30 -2.95 6.57 20.82
CA SER A 30 -1.61 6.93 21.31
C SER A 30 -1.34 6.47 22.74
N MET A 31 -2.38 6.39 23.58
CA MET A 31 -2.28 5.94 24.99
C MET A 31 -2.63 4.45 25.17
N MET A 32 -2.99 3.77 24.09
CA MET A 32 -3.49 2.41 24.13
C MET A 32 -2.38 1.44 24.59
N PRO A 33 -2.65 0.55 25.56
CA PRO A 33 -1.72 -0.51 25.90
C PRO A 33 -1.59 -1.50 24.73
N LYS A 34 -0.67 -2.46 24.86
CA LYS A 34 -0.58 -3.57 23.91
C LYS A 34 -1.91 -4.32 23.85
N LEU A 35 -2.46 -4.44 22.64
CA LEU A 35 -3.71 -5.16 22.38
C LEU A 35 -3.59 -6.66 22.68
N GLN A 36 -4.71 -7.29 23.03
CA GLN A 36 -4.78 -8.73 23.23
C GLN A 36 -4.53 -9.49 21.92
N LYS A 37 -4.15 -10.75 22.07
CA LYS A 37 -3.84 -11.64 20.95
C LYS A 37 -5.03 -11.74 19.99
N GLY A 38 -4.82 -11.31 18.74
CA GLY A 38 -5.80 -11.39 17.65
C GLY A 38 -6.29 -10.04 17.17
N PHE A 39 -6.30 -9.04 18.06
CA PHE A 39 -6.68 -7.67 17.73
C PHE A 39 -5.45 -6.82 17.44
N LEU A 40 -5.56 -5.97 16.41
CA LEU A 40 -4.53 -5.04 15.99
C LEU A 40 -5.20 -3.75 15.52
N VAL A 41 -4.52 -2.62 15.69
CA VAL A 41 -4.85 -1.41 14.92
C VAL A 41 -4.41 -1.69 13.49
N ARG A 42 -5.36 -1.69 12.57
CA ARG A 42 -5.13 -1.91 11.14
C ARG A 42 -5.50 -0.67 10.36
N GLN A 43 -4.65 -0.35 9.39
CA GLN A 43 -4.74 0.85 8.60
C GLN A 43 -4.50 0.55 7.14
N PHE A 44 -5.24 1.22 6.26
CA PHE A 44 -4.86 1.39 4.87
C PHE A 44 -4.49 2.85 4.63
N ILE A 45 -3.31 3.08 4.04
CA ILE A 45 -2.95 4.37 3.47
C ILE A 45 -3.62 4.47 2.10
N ILE A 46 -4.54 5.41 1.97
CA ILE A 46 -5.40 5.59 0.82
C ILE A 46 -5.10 6.92 0.15
N PHE A 47 -4.87 6.88 -1.15
CA PHE A 47 -4.95 8.07 -2.00
C PHE A 47 -6.38 8.26 -2.49
N HIS A 48 -6.89 9.48 -2.46
CA HIS A 48 -8.25 9.80 -2.89
C HIS A 48 -8.33 11.17 -3.57
N LYS A 49 -9.19 11.29 -4.59
CA LYS A 49 -9.48 12.58 -5.25
C LYS A 49 -10.79 13.21 -4.77
N LYS A 50 -11.67 12.38 -4.21
CA LYS A 50 -12.97 12.77 -3.65
C LYS A 50 -12.94 12.57 -2.15
N ASP A 51 -13.87 13.23 -1.46
CA ASP A 51 -14.08 12.99 -0.03
C ASP A 51 -14.23 11.49 0.25
N LEU A 52 -13.26 10.94 1.00
CA LEU A 52 -13.19 9.50 1.24
C LEU A 52 -14.39 8.99 2.05
N SER A 53 -15.02 9.84 2.86
CA SER A 53 -16.20 9.48 3.64
C SER A 53 -17.42 9.27 2.72
N GLU A 54 -17.56 10.09 1.67
CA GLU A 54 -18.58 9.92 0.65
C GLU A 54 -18.31 8.69 -0.24
N VAL A 55 -17.04 8.44 -0.59
CA VAL A 55 -16.66 7.22 -1.33
C VAL A 55 -17.01 5.95 -0.54
N ILE A 56 -16.75 5.94 0.78
CA ILE A 56 -17.14 4.82 1.65
C ILE A 56 -18.66 4.61 1.62
N LEU A 57 -19.45 5.68 1.75
CA LEU A 57 -20.91 5.59 1.69
C LEU A 57 -21.39 5.02 0.36
N GLU A 58 -20.97 5.61 -0.76
CA GLU A 58 -21.42 5.22 -2.10
C GLU A 58 -21.06 3.76 -2.41
N LYS A 59 -19.81 3.37 -2.12
CA LYS A 59 -19.27 2.06 -2.54
C LYS A 59 -19.55 0.94 -1.55
N MET A 60 -19.74 1.24 -0.27
CA MET A 60 -20.00 0.21 0.75
C MET A 60 -21.49 0.02 1.05
N ALA A 61 -22.36 1.01 0.86
CA ALA A 61 -23.80 0.88 1.15
C ALA A 61 -24.50 -0.23 0.33
N ASN A 62 -23.97 -0.57 -0.83
CA ASN A 62 -24.56 -1.57 -1.73
C ASN A 62 -24.11 -3.03 -1.45
N GLY A 63 -23.42 -3.28 -0.33
CA GLY A 63 -22.95 -4.62 0.02
C GLY A 63 -24.03 -5.47 0.69
N ALA A 64 -24.43 -6.60 0.09
CA ALA A 64 -25.46 -7.50 0.65
C ALA A 64 -25.22 -8.00 2.10
N ASN A 65 -23.98 -7.93 2.58
CA ASN A 65 -23.58 -8.40 3.91
C ASN A 65 -23.03 -7.29 4.81
N PHE A 66 -23.10 -6.03 4.38
CA PHE A 66 -22.44 -4.92 5.04
C PHE A 66 -23.42 -3.77 5.19
N PHE A 67 -23.58 -3.29 6.42
CA PHE A 67 -24.50 -2.20 6.74
C PHE A 67 -23.75 -1.15 7.54
N ILE A 68 -23.87 0.11 7.12
CA ILE A 68 -23.41 1.25 7.92
C ILE A 68 -24.53 1.56 8.90
N GLU A 69 -24.31 1.25 10.17
CA GLU A 69 -25.30 1.47 11.24
C GLU A 69 -25.34 2.96 11.63
N GLN A 70 -24.18 3.61 11.67
CA GLN A 70 -24.04 5.00 12.06
C GLN A 70 -22.88 5.67 11.31
N ARG A 71 -23.07 6.94 10.93
CA ARG A 71 -22.02 7.83 10.43
C ARG A 71 -21.98 9.08 11.31
N LEU A 72 -20.78 9.45 11.75
CA LEU A 72 -20.49 10.69 12.46
C LEU A 72 -19.24 11.32 11.86
N GLY A 73 -19.42 12.15 10.84
CA GLY A 73 -18.32 12.72 10.05
C GLY A 73 -17.45 11.62 9.42
N ASN A 74 -16.21 11.51 9.89
CA ASN A 74 -15.20 10.54 9.44
C ASN A 74 -15.26 9.19 10.17
N PHE A 75 -16.20 9.02 11.09
CA PHE A 75 -16.39 7.81 11.86
C PHE A 75 -17.61 7.02 11.36
N PHE A 76 -17.45 5.70 11.25
CA PHE A 76 -18.48 4.78 10.77
C PHE A 76 -18.59 3.58 11.72
N THR A 77 -19.78 3.31 12.22
CA THR A 77 -20.12 2.03 12.84
C THR A 77 -20.69 1.11 11.77
N ILE A 78 -20.12 -0.08 11.65
CA ILE A 78 -20.44 -1.02 10.58
C ILE A 78 -20.85 -2.37 11.17
N GLN A 79 -21.92 -2.94 10.63
CA GLN A 79 -22.37 -4.28 10.93
C GLN A 79 -22.15 -5.17 9.72
N TYR A 80 -21.40 -6.25 9.92
CA TYR A 80 -21.15 -7.27 8.90
C TYR A 80 -21.86 -8.56 9.26
N LYS A 81 -22.57 -9.13 8.29
CA LYS A 81 -23.20 -10.45 8.42
C LYS A 81 -22.33 -11.49 7.68
N SER A 82 -21.66 -12.36 8.45
CA SER A 82 -20.88 -13.45 7.88
C SER A 82 -21.78 -14.44 7.14
N ARG A 83 -21.38 -14.87 5.93
CA ARG A 83 -22.13 -15.86 5.14
C ARG A 83 -22.11 -17.24 5.80
N ASP A 84 -20.97 -17.60 6.35
CA ASP A 84 -20.73 -18.99 6.78
C ASP A 84 -21.30 -19.26 8.17
N THR A 85 -21.28 -18.27 9.05
CA THR A 85 -21.63 -18.47 10.47
C THR A 85 -22.97 -17.83 10.86
N ASN A 86 -23.60 -17.08 9.95
CA ASN A 86 -24.76 -16.22 10.22
C ASN A 86 -24.53 -15.22 11.39
N ARG A 87 -23.28 -15.07 11.86
CA ARG A 87 -22.90 -14.14 12.92
C ARG A 87 -22.90 -12.72 12.39
N ARG A 88 -23.41 -11.80 13.19
CA ARG A 88 -23.28 -10.37 12.96
C ARG A 88 -22.14 -9.84 13.81
N GLU A 89 -21.14 -9.29 13.16
CA GLU A 89 -20.01 -8.63 13.81
C GLU A 89 -20.18 -7.13 13.65
N LYS A 90 -20.08 -6.40 14.77
CA LYS A 90 -19.97 -4.95 14.76
C LYS A 90 -18.49 -4.59 14.79
N ALA A 91 -18.11 -3.63 13.98
CA ALA A 91 -16.83 -2.96 14.09
C ALA A 91 -17.00 -1.50 13.70
N PHE A 92 -15.89 -0.79 13.68
CA PHE A 92 -15.86 0.60 13.29
C PHE A 92 -14.76 0.83 12.26
N ILE A 93 -14.95 1.88 11.49
CA ILE A 93 -13.96 2.47 10.61
C ILE A 93 -13.86 3.93 10.99
N ILE A 94 -12.64 4.44 11.08
CA ILE A 94 -12.39 5.88 11.15
C ILE A 94 -11.43 6.29 10.05
N ILE A 95 -11.77 7.39 9.36
CA ILE A 95 -10.88 8.05 8.42
C ILE A 95 -10.03 9.04 9.21
N LEU A 96 -8.72 8.77 9.29
CA LEU A 96 -7.76 9.69 9.90
C LEU A 96 -7.04 10.46 8.79
N PRO A 97 -7.03 11.81 8.84
CA PRO A 97 -6.31 12.59 7.85
C PRO A 97 -4.80 12.34 7.94
N SER A 98 -4.12 12.54 6.81
CA SER A 98 -2.67 12.71 6.73
C SER A 98 -2.33 14.20 6.67
N SER A 99 -1.10 14.55 7.00
CA SER A 99 -0.54 15.88 6.66
C SER A 99 -0.34 16.06 5.15
N SER A 100 -0.34 14.95 4.39
CA SER A 100 -0.18 14.96 2.95
C SER A 100 -1.52 15.14 2.23
N LYS A 101 -1.53 16.00 1.20
CA LYS A 101 -2.73 16.26 0.39
C LYS A 101 -3.23 14.97 -0.26
N ASN A 102 -4.55 14.78 -0.29
CA ASN A 102 -5.21 13.64 -0.96
C ASN A 102 -4.81 12.27 -0.40
N ILE A 103 -4.20 12.22 0.79
CA ILE A 103 -3.87 10.99 1.48
C ILE A 103 -4.63 10.95 2.81
N SER A 104 -5.19 9.81 3.12
CA SER A 104 -5.86 9.56 4.39
C SER A 104 -5.71 8.10 4.78
N ARG A 105 -6.00 7.79 6.04
CA ARG A 105 -5.87 6.45 6.60
C ARG A 105 -7.23 5.91 6.98
N ILE A 106 -7.61 4.78 6.42
CA ILE A 106 -8.77 4.02 6.88
C ILE A 106 -8.30 3.14 8.03
N THR A 107 -8.74 3.44 9.25
CA THR A 107 -8.28 2.80 10.49
C THR A 107 -9.38 2.00 11.15
N SER A 108 -9.04 0.82 11.66
CA SER A 108 -9.93 -0.04 12.45
C SER A 108 -9.13 -0.87 13.45
N ILE A 109 -9.64 -1.02 14.68
CA ILE A 109 -9.20 -2.07 15.61
C ILE A 109 -10.14 -3.22 15.38
N SER A 110 -9.59 -4.32 14.92
CA SER A 110 -10.37 -5.48 14.49
C SER A 110 -9.57 -6.74 14.70
N ASP A 111 -10.12 -7.90 14.37
CA ASP A 111 -9.34 -9.10 14.16
C ASP A 111 -8.98 -9.26 12.66
N SER A 112 -8.19 -10.29 12.35
CA SER A 112 -7.75 -10.55 10.98
C SER A 112 -8.89 -11.05 10.08
N PHE A 113 -9.92 -11.71 10.64
CA PHE A 113 -11.05 -12.21 9.86
C PHE A 113 -11.86 -11.03 9.34
N PHE A 114 -12.27 -10.13 10.23
CA PHE A 114 -13.04 -8.96 9.91
C PHE A 114 -12.31 -8.07 8.91
N TRP A 115 -11.03 -7.76 9.18
CA TRP A 115 -10.24 -6.90 8.31
C TRP A 115 -10.12 -7.44 6.88
N ASN A 116 -9.79 -8.73 6.72
CA ASN A 116 -9.57 -9.31 5.40
C ASN A 116 -10.88 -9.52 4.62
N ASN A 117 -11.94 -9.95 5.29
CA ASN A 117 -13.20 -10.29 4.63
C ASN A 117 -14.13 -9.10 4.41
N VAL A 118 -14.02 -8.07 5.25
CA VAL A 118 -14.90 -6.90 5.23
C VAL A 118 -14.17 -5.68 4.69
N ILE A 119 -13.16 -5.18 5.39
CA ILE A 119 -12.51 -3.90 5.06
C ILE A 119 -11.71 -4.01 3.76
N LYS A 120 -10.72 -4.91 3.73
CA LYS A 120 -9.80 -5.08 2.59
C LYS A 120 -10.51 -5.43 1.30
N ARG A 121 -11.57 -6.25 1.36
CA ARG A 121 -12.37 -6.64 0.20
C ARG A 121 -13.12 -5.45 -0.41
N ASN A 122 -13.64 -4.54 0.41
CA ASN A 122 -14.43 -3.40 -0.05
C ASN A 122 -13.54 -2.24 -0.52
N ILE A 123 -12.35 -2.05 0.05
CA ILE A 123 -11.43 -0.98 -0.37
C ILE A 123 -11.07 -1.07 -1.85
N LYS A 124 -10.98 -2.27 -2.43
CA LYS A 124 -10.75 -2.45 -3.88
C LYS A 124 -11.85 -1.82 -4.75
N LYS A 125 -13.06 -1.67 -4.23
CA LYS A 125 -14.21 -1.07 -4.93
C LYS A 125 -14.19 0.45 -4.92
N PHE A 126 -13.27 1.06 -4.17
CA PHE A 126 -13.18 2.51 -4.08
C PHE A 126 -12.56 3.11 -5.34
N TYR A 127 -11.88 2.30 -6.14
CA TYR A 127 -11.37 2.74 -7.43
C TYR A 127 -12.52 3.12 -8.38
N PRO A 128 -12.40 4.21 -9.16
CA PRO A 128 -11.23 5.08 -9.28
C PRO A 128 -11.11 6.22 -8.26
N ASP A 129 -12.15 6.43 -7.45
CA ASP A 129 -12.25 7.60 -6.58
C ASP A 129 -11.20 7.60 -5.45
N ALA A 130 -10.84 6.41 -4.98
CA ALA A 130 -9.74 6.18 -4.05
C ALA A 130 -9.06 4.82 -4.26
N MET A 131 -7.80 4.69 -3.83
CA MET A 131 -7.06 3.42 -3.91
C MET A 131 -6.02 3.29 -2.78
N PRO A 132 -5.68 2.06 -2.36
CA PRO A 132 -4.47 1.83 -1.57
C PRO A 132 -3.24 2.31 -2.30
N VAL A 133 -2.35 2.97 -1.56
CA VAL A 133 -1.05 3.39 -2.08
C VAL A 133 -0.14 2.16 -2.22
N PHE A 134 0.65 2.10 -3.31
CA PHE A 134 1.72 1.13 -3.46
C PHE A 134 3.06 1.70 -2.97
N PHE A 135 3.80 0.92 -2.18
CA PHE A 135 5.11 1.28 -1.66
C PHE A 135 6.19 0.38 -2.25
N ARG A 136 7.26 1.02 -2.74
CA ARG A 136 8.48 0.34 -3.17
C ARG A 136 9.25 -0.18 -1.95
N GLN A 137 10.14 -1.13 -2.19
CA GLN A 137 10.95 -1.72 -1.14
C GLN A 137 11.85 -0.68 -0.46
N SER A 138 12.48 0.19 -1.23
CA SER A 138 13.31 1.28 -0.69
C SER A 138 12.52 2.28 0.16
N GLU A 139 11.26 2.55 -0.19
CA GLU A 139 10.36 3.43 0.57
C GLU A 139 10.02 2.82 1.94
N ILE A 140 9.71 1.52 1.97
CA ILE A 140 9.48 0.76 3.20
C ILE A 140 10.74 0.75 4.07
N GLU A 141 11.91 0.50 3.47
CA GLU A 141 13.18 0.45 4.19
C GLU A 141 13.49 1.79 4.88
N GLN A 142 13.38 2.89 4.14
CA GLN A 142 13.61 4.25 4.64
C GLN A 142 12.64 4.60 5.76
N ALA A 143 11.36 4.25 5.63
CA ALA A 143 10.36 4.48 6.67
C ALA A 143 10.65 3.69 7.95
N LEU A 144 11.13 2.45 7.83
CA LEU A 144 11.54 1.63 8.98
C LEU A 144 12.79 2.21 9.67
N TYR A 145 13.79 2.67 8.92
CA TYR A 145 14.94 3.36 9.53
C TYR A 145 14.54 4.65 10.23
N LYS A 146 13.63 5.43 9.65
CA LYS A 146 13.14 6.65 10.28
C LYS A 146 12.42 6.35 11.59
N LEU A 147 11.65 5.25 11.64
CA LEU A 147 11.05 4.75 12.88
C LEU A 147 12.11 4.35 13.90
N GLU A 148 13.10 3.53 13.53
CA GLU A 148 14.16 3.10 14.43
C GLU A 148 14.93 4.29 15.01
N LYS A 149 15.30 5.26 14.15
CA LYS A 149 15.97 6.49 14.56
C LYS A 149 15.08 7.35 15.47
N GLY A 150 13.78 7.46 15.17
CA GLY A 150 12.82 8.24 15.95
C GLY A 150 12.56 7.68 17.35
N LEU A 151 12.61 6.35 17.52
CA LEU A 151 12.50 5.69 18.82
C LEU A 151 13.72 5.93 19.73
N GLY A 152 14.88 6.22 19.14
CA GLY A 152 16.13 6.48 19.85
C GLY A 152 16.90 5.21 20.28
N TYR A 153 18.09 5.41 20.84
CA TYR A 153 19.10 4.37 21.11
C TYR A 153 18.70 3.27 22.10
N GLN A 154 17.60 3.45 22.85
CA GLN A 154 17.08 2.42 23.75
C GLN A 154 16.27 1.35 23.01
N PHE A 155 15.89 1.62 21.76
CA PHE A 155 15.08 0.74 20.94
C PHE A 155 15.86 0.28 19.73
N ARG A 156 15.44 -0.87 19.18
CA ARG A 156 15.87 -1.36 17.86
C ARG A 156 14.71 -2.04 17.16
N ILE A 157 14.77 -2.09 15.85
CA ILE A 157 13.80 -2.81 15.01
C ILE A 157 14.46 -4.06 14.45
N ARG A 158 13.79 -5.20 14.63
CA ARG A 158 14.14 -6.46 13.96
C ARG A 158 13.04 -6.86 13.02
N ILE A 159 13.40 -7.42 11.88
CA ILE A 159 12.44 -8.01 10.97
C ILE A 159 12.19 -9.44 11.45
N ALA A 160 10.93 -9.78 11.75
CA ALA A 160 10.54 -11.10 12.25
C ALA A 160 10.16 -12.07 11.13
N ASP A 161 9.44 -11.57 10.12
CA ASP A 161 9.20 -12.34 8.91
C ASP A 161 8.95 -11.44 7.69
N VAL A 162 9.32 -11.94 6.53
CA VAL A 162 9.02 -11.32 5.24
C VAL A 162 8.27 -12.31 4.36
N THR A 163 7.39 -11.78 3.52
CA THR A 163 6.76 -12.55 2.45
C THR A 163 7.37 -12.10 1.13
N VAL A 164 8.28 -12.89 0.59
CA VAL A 164 9.00 -12.61 -0.66
C VAL A 164 8.31 -13.27 -1.84
N LYS A 165 8.43 -12.64 -3.01
CA LYS A 165 8.14 -13.26 -4.29
C LYS A 165 9.45 -13.43 -5.03
N GLU A 166 9.60 -14.60 -5.64
CA GLU A 166 10.74 -14.94 -6.47
C GLU A 166 10.26 -15.54 -7.78
N GLU A 167 10.99 -15.24 -8.86
CA GLU A 167 10.73 -15.84 -10.15
C GLU A 167 11.26 -17.29 -10.17
N ARG A 168 10.37 -18.26 -10.36
CA ARG A 168 10.79 -19.66 -10.46
C ARG A 168 11.56 -19.87 -11.77
N ASN A 169 12.85 -20.16 -11.65
CA ASN A 169 13.71 -20.61 -12.75
C ASN A 169 13.32 -22.02 -13.22
N GLN A 170 12.21 -22.16 -13.96
CA GLN A 170 11.88 -23.43 -14.63
C GLN A 170 12.38 -23.44 -16.07
N LYS A 171 13.21 -24.44 -16.39
CA LYS A 171 13.68 -24.76 -17.75
C LYS A 171 12.59 -25.39 -18.66
N THR A 172 11.39 -25.64 -18.13
CA THR A 172 10.30 -26.30 -18.86
C THR A 172 9.32 -25.29 -19.46
N LYS A 173 8.98 -25.47 -20.74
CA LYS A 173 8.10 -24.65 -21.62
C LYS A 173 6.63 -24.51 -21.14
N SER A 174 6.38 -24.36 -19.85
CA SER A 174 5.06 -23.96 -19.34
C SER A 174 4.89 -22.46 -19.59
N GLN A 175 3.90 -22.09 -20.40
CA GLN A 175 3.59 -20.70 -20.80
C GLN A 175 3.22 -19.77 -19.63
N PHE A 176 3.08 -20.28 -18.41
CA PHE A 176 2.85 -19.46 -17.23
C PHE A 176 4.00 -19.62 -16.24
N LYS A 177 4.89 -18.62 -16.19
CA LYS A 177 5.86 -18.46 -15.12
C LYS A 177 5.10 -18.30 -13.80
N ARG A 178 5.30 -19.24 -12.88
CA ARG A 178 4.72 -19.17 -11.53
C ARG A 178 5.69 -18.38 -10.64
N LEU A 179 5.22 -17.27 -10.08
CA LEU A 179 5.91 -16.61 -8.97
C LEU A 179 5.79 -17.51 -7.74
N ASP A 180 6.92 -17.94 -7.18
CA ASP A 180 6.92 -18.63 -5.91
C ASP A 180 6.81 -17.58 -4.80
N THR A 181 5.77 -17.72 -3.98
CA THR A 181 5.64 -16.91 -2.76
C THR A 181 6.24 -17.70 -1.62
N GLN A 182 7.30 -17.18 -1.01
CA GLN A 182 7.96 -17.81 0.14
C GLN A 182 7.82 -16.90 1.36
N ARG A 183 7.70 -17.53 2.53
CA ARG A 183 7.75 -16.84 3.81
C ARG A 183 9.08 -17.17 4.47
N TRP A 184 9.82 -16.13 4.83
CA TRP A 184 11.10 -16.25 5.51
C TRP A 184 10.99 -15.65 6.90
N TRP A 185 11.29 -16.44 7.92
CA TRP A 185 11.39 -16.00 9.32
C TRP A 185 12.83 -15.63 9.64
N THR A 186 13.02 -14.52 10.32
CA THR A 186 14.33 -13.95 10.60
C THR A 186 14.28 -13.13 11.88
N GLU A 187 15.44 -12.74 12.42
CA GLU A 187 15.57 -11.75 13.49
C GLU A 187 16.66 -10.73 13.17
N LEU A 188 16.93 -10.55 11.88
CA LEU A 188 17.98 -9.68 11.37
C LEU A 188 17.57 -8.19 11.42
N PRO A 189 18.54 -7.26 11.46
CA PRO A 189 18.27 -5.84 11.35
C PRO A 189 17.71 -5.47 9.96
N ILE A 190 17.16 -4.26 9.84
CA ILE A 190 16.54 -3.76 8.61
C ILE A 190 17.52 -3.87 7.42
N SER A 191 18.74 -3.35 7.56
CA SER A 191 19.76 -3.35 6.49
C SER A 191 20.04 -4.72 5.90
N GLU A 192 20.28 -5.71 6.77
CA GLU A 192 20.66 -7.05 6.33
C GLU A 192 19.52 -7.73 5.57
N VAL A 193 18.27 -7.58 6.01
CA VAL A 193 17.13 -8.21 5.34
C VAL A 193 16.89 -7.59 3.95
N PHE A 194 16.98 -6.26 3.85
CA PHE A 194 16.75 -5.57 2.58
C PHE A 194 17.92 -5.78 1.60
N SER A 195 19.18 -5.78 2.07
CA SER A 195 20.36 -6.13 1.27
C SER A 195 20.26 -7.55 0.73
N GLN A 196 19.91 -8.54 1.57
CA GLN A 196 19.77 -9.92 1.12
C GLN A 196 18.66 -10.11 0.09
N ALA A 197 17.56 -9.37 0.20
CA ALA A 197 16.51 -9.42 -0.82
C ALA A 197 16.96 -8.77 -2.14
N GLN A 198 17.71 -7.66 -2.08
CA GLN A 198 18.28 -7.02 -3.26
C GLN A 198 19.29 -7.93 -3.97
N GLU A 199 20.22 -8.54 -3.23
CA GLU A 199 21.21 -9.49 -3.76
C GLU A 199 20.56 -10.70 -4.46
N LYS A 200 19.41 -11.15 -3.95
CA LYS A 200 18.64 -12.28 -4.52
C LYS A 200 17.62 -11.87 -5.57
N ASN A 201 17.55 -10.59 -5.96
CA ASN A 201 16.49 -10.05 -6.82
C ASN A 201 15.07 -10.43 -6.34
N GLN A 202 14.87 -10.48 -5.02
CA GLN A 202 13.59 -10.77 -4.39
C GLN A 202 12.90 -9.48 -3.99
N TRP A 203 11.57 -9.46 -4.09
CA TRP A 203 10.77 -8.34 -3.63
C TRP A 203 9.78 -8.75 -2.55
N PHE A 204 9.70 -7.93 -1.50
CA PHE A 204 8.73 -8.14 -0.43
C PHE A 204 7.31 -7.84 -0.91
N SER A 205 6.33 -8.56 -0.39
CA SER A 205 4.90 -8.20 -0.47
C SER A 205 4.38 -7.69 0.88
N GLY A 206 5.06 -8.08 1.95
CA GLY A 206 4.89 -7.51 3.28
C GLY A 206 6.04 -7.90 4.21
N VAL A 207 6.26 -7.03 5.20
CA VAL A 207 7.34 -7.10 6.18
C VAL A 207 6.72 -7.04 7.56
N ARG A 208 6.99 -8.04 8.40
CA ARG A 208 6.65 -8.02 9.82
C ARG A 208 7.88 -7.59 10.61
N PHE A 209 7.72 -6.53 11.41
CA PHE A 209 8.78 -5.98 12.24
C PHE A 209 8.41 -6.06 13.73
N VAL A 210 9.43 -6.05 14.58
CA VAL A 210 9.32 -6.09 16.03
C VAL A 210 10.15 -4.96 16.60
N ILE A 211 9.52 -4.11 17.41
CA ILE A 211 10.20 -3.08 18.19
C ILE A 211 10.66 -3.73 19.49
N GLN A 212 11.96 -3.70 19.75
CA GLN A 212 12.56 -4.24 20.96
C GLN A 212 13.18 -3.11 21.79
N LYS A 213 13.02 -3.16 23.11
CA LYS A 213 13.62 -2.20 24.05
C LYS A 213 14.75 -2.86 24.82
N ARG A 214 15.88 -2.16 24.97
CA ARG A 214 17.00 -2.61 25.80
C ARG A 214 16.61 -2.63 27.28
N VAL A 215 16.91 -3.73 27.96
CA VAL A 215 16.75 -3.84 29.41
C VAL A 215 17.81 -2.99 30.09
N LYS A 216 17.44 -2.24 31.14
CA LYS A 216 18.39 -1.39 31.88
C LYS A 216 19.55 -2.25 32.39
N ASN A 217 20.78 -1.77 32.20
CA ASN A 217 22.01 -2.44 32.64
C ASN A 217 22.21 -3.85 32.03
N SER A 218 21.67 -4.11 30.84
CA SER A 218 21.83 -5.37 30.13
C SER A 218 21.95 -5.15 28.63
N ASP A 219 22.57 -6.11 27.93
CA ASP A 219 22.57 -6.20 26.47
C ASP A 219 21.34 -6.95 25.93
N GLN A 220 20.45 -7.39 26.82
CA GLN A 220 19.20 -8.02 26.45
C GLN A 220 18.18 -7.01 25.94
N PHE A 221 17.38 -7.45 24.98
CA PHE A 221 16.30 -6.69 24.37
C PHE A 221 14.98 -7.45 24.52
N VAL A 222 13.91 -6.75 24.88
CA VAL A 222 12.57 -7.35 25.07
C VAL A 222 11.61 -6.75 24.04
N SER A 223 10.85 -7.61 23.36
CA SER A 223 9.80 -7.17 22.42
C SER A 223 8.76 -6.33 23.15
N GLN A 224 8.53 -5.11 22.65
CA GLN A 224 7.51 -4.21 23.12
C GLN A 224 6.30 -4.26 22.18
N SER A 225 6.54 -4.04 20.89
CA SER A 225 5.51 -3.94 19.86
C SER A 225 5.81 -4.83 18.67
N THR A 226 4.75 -5.25 17.98
CA THR A 226 4.85 -5.92 16.68
C THR A 226 4.00 -5.19 15.65
N GLY A 227 4.53 -5.11 14.43
CA GLY A 227 3.83 -4.52 13.31
C GLY A 227 4.03 -5.32 12.02
N ARG A 228 3.12 -5.16 11.07
CA ARG A 228 3.25 -5.69 9.71
C ARG A 228 2.81 -4.64 8.71
N LEU A 229 3.69 -4.37 7.75
CA LEU A 229 3.48 -3.43 6.66
C LEU A 229 3.48 -4.18 5.32
N SER A 230 2.46 -3.96 4.50
CA SER A 230 2.37 -4.48 3.13
C SER A 230 2.76 -3.41 2.12
N LYS A 231 3.26 -3.84 0.95
CA LYS A 231 3.46 -2.95 -0.20
C LYS A 231 2.19 -2.26 -0.67
N PHE A 232 0.99 -2.80 -0.40
CA PHE A 232 -0.28 -2.18 -0.78
C PHE A 232 -0.85 -1.28 0.33
N GLY A 233 0.04 -0.60 1.05
CA GLY A 233 -0.29 0.41 2.07
C GLY A 233 -1.08 -0.08 3.27
N GLU A 234 -1.10 -1.39 3.51
CA GLU A 234 -1.71 -1.99 4.69
C GLU A 234 -0.70 -2.01 5.84
N LEU A 235 -1.05 -1.40 6.97
CA LEU A 235 -0.30 -1.48 8.22
C LEU A 235 -1.15 -2.16 9.29
N SER A 236 -0.55 -3.01 10.10
CA SER A 236 -1.18 -3.58 11.30
C SER A 236 -0.21 -3.54 12.47
N ILE A 237 -0.63 -3.06 13.63
CA ILE A 237 0.23 -2.88 14.82
C ILE A 237 -0.53 -3.23 16.10
N ASP A 238 0.18 -3.69 17.13
CA ASP A 238 -0.40 -4.01 18.44
C ASP A 238 -0.26 -2.89 19.49
N SER A 239 0.65 -1.93 19.26
CA SER A 239 1.00 -0.83 20.18
C SER A 239 1.92 0.19 19.49
N PHE A 240 2.38 1.23 20.21
CA PHE A 240 3.28 2.29 19.69
C PHE A 240 2.66 3.11 18.54
N TYR A 241 1.36 3.38 18.64
CA TYR A 241 0.63 4.09 17.58
C TYR A 241 1.21 5.47 17.27
N SER A 242 1.59 6.23 18.32
CA SER A 242 2.08 7.60 18.18
C SER A 242 3.43 7.65 17.45
N GLU A 243 4.38 6.82 17.88
CA GLU A 243 5.72 6.73 17.29
C GLU A 243 5.66 6.19 15.86
N ILE A 244 4.84 5.17 15.62
CA ILE A 244 4.64 4.59 14.28
C ILE A 244 3.98 5.60 13.35
N THR A 245 2.97 6.34 13.82
CA THR A 245 2.34 7.39 13.01
C THR A 245 3.34 8.51 12.69
N THR A 246 4.05 8.98 13.71
CA THR A 246 4.94 10.13 13.61
C THR A 246 6.16 9.86 12.74
N HIS A 247 6.74 8.66 12.82
CA HIS A 247 8.00 8.36 12.15
C HIS A 247 7.85 7.45 10.92
N LEU A 248 7.01 6.42 10.98
CA LEU A 248 6.85 5.48 9.87
C LEU A 248 5.79 5.96 8.86
N LEU A 249 4.57 6.22 9.33
CA LEU A 249 3.47 6.59 8.42
C LEU A 249 3.72 7.95 7.77
N SER A 250 4.21 8.94 8.52
CA SER A 250 4.51 10.27 7.95
C SER A 250 5.51 10.21 6.79
N GLU A 251 6.49 9.30 6.84
CA GLU A 251 7.45 9.10 5.75
C GLU A 251 6.80 8.47 4.53
N LEU A 252 6.07 7.38 4.74
CA LEU A 252 5.35 6.69 3.67
C LEU A 252 4.35 7.62 2.98
N GLU A 253 3.56 8.36 3.77
CA GLU A 253 2.58 9.32 3.25
C GLU A 253 3.25 10.45 2.47
N SER A 254 4.38 10.99 2.96
CA SER A 254 5.16 12.02 2.24
C SER A 254 5.70 11.52 0.90
N GLN A 255 6.28 10.32 0.88
CA GLN A 255 6.82 9.71 -0.35
C GLN A 255 5.71 9.41 -1.36
N ALA A 256 4.60 8.83 -0.89
CA ALA A 256 3.41 8.60 -1.69
C ALA A 256 2.85 9.90 -2.27
N SER A 257 2.71 10.95 -1.44
CA SER A 257 2.18 12.24 -1.86
C SER A 257 3.02 12.85 -2.97
N ARG A 258 4.35 12.82 -2.81
CA ARG A 258 5.29 13.34 -3.82
C ARG A 258 5.12 12.61 -5.13
N ARG A 259 5.19 11.28 -5.10
CA ARG A 259 5.05 10.44 -6.29
C ARG A 259 3.69 10.61 -6.96
N LEU A 260 2.60 10.58 -6.21
CA LEU A 260 1.25 10.74 -6.75
C LEU A 260 0.99 12.16 -7.28
N SER A 261 1.60 13.18 -6.67
CA SER A 261 1.58 14.54 -7.22
C SER A 261 2.30 14.63 -8.56
N THR A 262 3.39 13.88 -8.75
CA THR A 262 4.04 13.75 -10.06
C THR A 262 3.10 13.09 -11.07
N LEU A 263 2.21 12.19 -10.68
CA LEU A 263 1.32 11.49 -11.62
C LEU A 263 0.02 12.25 -11.93
N ASP A 264 -0.33 13.25 -11.12
CA ASP A 264 -1.62 13.94 -11.21
C ASP A 264 -1.67 15.02 -12.31
N GLY A 265 -2.87 15.33 -12.79
CA GLY A 265 -3.10 16.42 -13.76
C GLY A 265 -2.44 16.22 -15.13
N ARG A 266 -2.17 14.98 -15.55
CA ARG A 266 -1.46 14.67 -16.81
C ARG A 266 -2.37 14.34 -18.00
N SER A 267 -3.65 14.13 -17.76
CA SER A 267 -4.68 13.90 -18.79
C SER A 267 -4.73 15.04 -19.81
N LEU A 268 -4.54 14.79 -21.12
CA LEU A 268 -4.48 15.86 -22.13
C LEU A 268 -5.70 16.80 -22.10
N ARG A 269 -6.90 16.26 -21.84
CA ARG A 269 -8.14 17.05 -21.75
C ARG A 269 -8.21 17.97 -20.54
N GLU A 270 -7.58 17.60 -19.42
CA GLU A 270 -7.60 18.41 -18.18
C GLU A 270 -6.68 19.64 -18.26
N ARG A 271 -5.83 19.70 -19.29
CA ARG A 271 -4.72 20.66 -19.44
C ARG A 271 -4.78 21.35 -20.80
N ASP A 272 -5.96 21.34 -21.42
CA ASP A 272 -6.23 22.00 -22.70
C ASP A 272 -5.15 21.70 -23.76
N TYR A 273 -4.68 20.44 -23.81
CA TYR A 273 -3.67 19.95 -24.75
C TYR A 273 -2.27 20.61 -24.67
N VAL A 274 -2.00 21.47 -23.68
CA VAL A 274 -0.64 22.01 -23.42
C VAL A 274 0.30 20.83 -23.18
N PRO A 275 1.47 20.62 -23.78
CA PRO A 275 2.31 19.44 -23.50
C PRO A 275 2.86 19.36 -22.06
N VAL A 276 3.09 18.15 -21.53
CA VAL A 276 3.88 17.89 -20.29
C VAL A 276 4.97 16.89 -20.59
N LYS A 277 6.01 16.91 -19.75
CA LYS A 277 7.03 15.86 -19.77
C LYS A 277 6.38 14.48 -19.55
N PRO A 278 6.84 13.44 -20.25
CA PRO A 278 6.46 12.07 -19.93
C PRO A 278 6.82 11.68 -18.49
N ILE A 279 6.21 10.60 -18.01
CA ILE A 279 6.64 9.94 -16.77
C ILE A 279 7.74 8.94 -17.13
N GLU A 280 8.81 8.84 -16.35
CA GLU A 280 9.78 7.76 -16.45
C GLU A 280 9.69 6.81 -15.24
N ILE A 281 9.84 5.51 -15.50
CA ILE A 281 10.22 4.50 -14.52
C ILE A 281 11.69 4.19 -14.79
N ARG A 282 12.58 4.63 -13.91
CA ARG A 282 14.02 4.44 -14.02
C ARG A 282 14.50 3.30 -13.13
N PHE A 283 15.14 2.31 -13.73
CA PHE A 283 15.75 1.19 -13.03
C PHE A 283 17.20 1.53 -12.65
N GLU A 284 17.70 0.91 -11.58
CA GLU A 284 19.08 1.14 -11.12
C GLU A 284 20.14 0.54 -12.06
N GLN A 285 19.75 -0.47 -12.86
CA GLN A 285 20.63 -1.20 -13.77
C GLN A 285 20.05 -1.27 -15.19
N ASP A 286 20.90 -1.61 -16.16
CA ASP A 286 20.56 -1.77 -17.58
C ASP A 286 19.76 -3.05 -17.86
N VAL A 287 18.52 -3.08 -17.34
CA VAL A 287 17.60 -4.23 -17.43
C VAL A 287 17.17 -4.58 -18.85
N PHE A 288 17.28 -3.65 -19.81
CA PHE A 288 16.95 -3.85 -21.23
C PHE A 288 18.20 -3.99 -22.11
N SER A 289 19.30 -4.47 -21.54
CA SER A 289 20.53 -4.77 -22.29
C SER A 289 20.41 -5.95 -23.25
N ASN A 290 19.37 -6.79 -23.10
CA ASN A 290 19.06 -7.88 -24.01
C ASN A 290 17.60 -7.81 -24.51
N ILE A 291 17.32 -8.47 -25.63
CA ILE A 291 15.98 -8.46 -26.25
C ILE A 291 14.98 -9.32 -25.47
N GLU A 292 15.45 -10.34 -24.75
CA GLU A 292 14.62 -11.22 -23.94
C GLU A 292 13.92 -10.47 -22.81
N GLU A 293 14.59 -9.51 -22.17
CA GLU A 293 14.02 -8.67 -21.11
C GLU A 293 13.02 -7.65 -21.68
N ILE A 294 13.22 -7.18 -22.92
CA ILE A 294 12.23 -6.36 -23.63
C ILE A 294 10.96 -7.17 -23.90
N HIS A 295 11.10 -8.40 -24.41
CA HIS A 295 9.96 -9.30 -24.61
C HIS A 295 9.26 -9.65 -23.31
N ARG A 296 10.02 -9.97 -22.25
CA ARG A 296 9.50 -10.22 -20.90
C ARG A 296 8.70 -9.02 -20.39
N PHE A 297 9.21 -7.81 -20.56
CA PHE A 297 8.46 -6.61 -20.19
C PHE A 297 7.17 -6.48 -21.01
N GLY A 298 7.22 -6.76 -22.31
CA GLY A 298 6.04 -6.81 -23.17
C GLY A 298 4.97 -7.80 -22.70
N ASP A 299 5.38 -8.98 -22.24
CA ASP A 299 4.46 -9.98 -21.65
C ASP A 299 3.80 -9.44 -20.37
N ILE A 300 4.56 -8.72 -19.53
CA ILE A 300 4.03 -8.09 -18.31
C ILE A 300 3.01 -7.01 -18.66
N VAL A 301 3.30 -6.14 -19.63
CA VAL A 301 2.35 -5.12 -20.11
C VAL A 301 1.08 -5.79 -20.66
N THR A 302 1.23 -6.86 -21.45
CA THR A 302 0.11 -7.63 -22.00
C THR A 302 -0.75 -8.26 -20.90
N ALA A 303 -0.14 -8.70 -19.78
CA ALA A 303 -0.80 -9.26 -18.62
C ALA A 303 -1.44 -8.21 -17.68
N TYR A 304 -1.33 -6.90 -17.95
CA TYR A 304 -1.95 -5.86 -17.12
C TYR A 304 -3.48 -6.06 -17.05
N PRO A 305 -4.12 -6.19 -15.87
CA PRO A 305 -5.52 -6.57 -15.79
C PRO A 305 -6.48 -5.46 -16.26
N ASN A 306 -7.69 -5.84 -16.68
CA ASN A 306 -8.80 -4.93 -17.04
C ASN A 306 -8.40 -3.83 -18.04
N SER A 307 -7.69 -4.21 -19.10
CA SER A 307 -7.19 -3.27 -20.09
C SER A 307 -6.99 -3.91 -21.46
N THR A 308 -7.09 -3.10 -22.50
CA THR A 308 -6.66 -3.44 -23.87
C THR A 308 -5.27 -2.88 -24.13
N LYS A 309 -4.47 -3.62 -24.90
CA LYS A 309 -3.12 -3.24 -25.30
C LYS A 309 -3.01 -3.38 -26.80
N ALA A 310 -2.43 -2.39 -27.45
CA ALA A 310 -2.04 -2.45 -28.85
C ALA A 310 -0.53 -2.32 -28.92
N VAL A 311 0.17 -3.40 -29.27
CA VAL A 311 1.63 -3.40 -29.43
C VAL A 311 1.95 -2.98 -30.86
N PHE A 312 2.71 -1.90 -31.01
CA PHE A 312 3.15 -1.39 -32.31
C PHE A 312 4.50 -1.97 -32.71
N HIS A 313 5.44 -2.02 -31.76
CA HIS A 313 6.79 -2.55 -31.96
C HIS A 313 7.28 -3.31 -30.71
N SER A 314 8.09 -4.34 -30.91
CA SER A 314 8.70 -5.14 -29.83
C SER A 314 10.18 -5.49 -30.09
N ASN A 315 10.81 -4.92 -31.12
CA ASN A 315 12.21 -5.14 -31.49
C ASN A 315 12.71 -4.01 -32.41
N PRO A 316 13.84 -3.32 -32.12
CA PRO A 316 14.71 -3.46 -30.95
C PRO A 316 14.22 -2.67 -29.72
N TYR A 317 13.12 -1.94 -29.83
CA TYR A 317 12.47 -1.21 -28.75
C TYR A 317 11.03 -1.70 -28.57
N TYR A 318 10.46 -1.44 -27.40
CA TYR A 318 9.06 -1.74 -27.10
C TYR A 318 8.21 -0.48 -27.20
N HIS A 319 7.09 -0.57 -27.92
CA HIS A 319 6.07 0.48 -27.97
C HIS A 319 4.67 -0.14 -27.96
N ALA A 320 3.87 0.22 -26.96
CA ALA A 320 2.48 -0.20 -26.87
C ALA A 320 1.57 0.91 -26.34
N SER A 321 0.32 0.95 -26.79
CA SER A 321 -0.76 1.73 -26.18
C SER A 321 -1.51 0.85 -25.18
N VAL A 322 -1.80 1.38 -23.99
CA VAL A 322 -2.59 0.73 -22.93
C VAL A 322 -3.83 1.55 -22.65
N ALA A 323 -5.00 0.91 -22.67
CA ALA A 323 -6.29 1.50 -22.30
C ALA A 323 -6.89 0.74 -21.11
N ASP A 324 -6.97 1.39 -19.95
CA ASP A 324 -7.52 0.88 -18.70
C ASP A 324 -9.05 1.02 -18.68
N PHE A 325 -9.75 -0.10 -18.56
CA PHE A 325 -11.20 -0.12 -18.60
C PHE A 325 -11.87 0.30 -17.30
N ILE A 326 -11.15 0.33 -16.18
CA ILE A 326 -11.79 0.61 -14.90
C ILE A 326 -12.16 2.10 -14.78
N ASP A 327 -11.34 3.00 -15.33
CA ASP A 327 -11.65 4.44 -15.38
C ASP A 327 -11.53 5.08 -16.76
N GLY A 328 -11.24 4.31 -17.81
CA GLY A 328 -11.08 4.82 -19.17
C GLY A 328 -9.78 5.60 -19.38
N SER A 329 -8.81 5.49 -18.45
CA SER A 329 -7.48 6.07 -18.66
C SER A 329 -6.74 5.33 -19.78
N SER A 330 -5.87 6.05 -20.47
CA SER A 330 -5.00 5.50 -21.52
C SER A 330 -3.64 6.18 -21.47
N PHE A 331 -2.61 5.44 -21.84
CA PHE A 331 -1.23 5.93 -21.94
C PHE A 331 -0.43 5.05 -22.90
N GLU A 332 0.62 5.59 -23.48
CA GLU A 332 1.59 4.80 -24.23
C GLU A 332 2.76 4.40 -23.32
N VAL A 333 3.35 3.26 -23.63
CA VAL A 333 4.48 2.66 -22.92
C VAL A 333 5.61 2.46 -23.91
N TRP A 334 6.76 3.05 -23.61
CA TRP A 334 7.93 3.05 -24.48
C TRP A 334 9.17 2.55 -23.72
N ILE A 335 9.99 1.73 -24.37
CA ILE A 335 11.35 1.40 -23.92
C ILE A 335 12.32 1.92 -24.97
N LEU A 336 12.94 3.07 -24.70
CA LEU A 336 13.90 3.73 -25.60
C LEU A 336 15.33 3.75 -25.03
N SER A 337 15.54 3.21 -23.83
CA SER A 337 16.82 3.22 -23.13
C SER A 337 17.03 1.92 -22.39
N LEU A 338 18.29 1.62 -22.02
CA LEU A 338 18.65 0.35 -21.39
C LEU A 338 18.07 0.18 -19.97
N ASN A 339 17.69 1.28 -19.30
CA ASN A 339 17.24 1.28 -17.91
C ASN A 339 15.99 2.14 -17.66
N LYS A 340 15.23 2.52 -18.70
CA LYS A 340 14.05 3.38 -18.54
C LYS A 340 12.84 2.86 -19.32
N VAL A 341 11.68 2.97 -18.67
CA VAL A 341 10.36 2.89 -19.33
C VAL A 341 9.74 4.29 -19.29
N ILE A 342 9.24 4.75 -20.42
CA ILE A 342 8.56 6.04 -20.54
C ILE A 342 7.06 5.81 -20.68
N LEU A 343 6.27 6.53 -19.90
CA LEU A 343 4.81 6.55 -19.98
C LEU A 343 4.35 7.90 -20.49
N LEU A 344 3.66 7.90 -21.64
CA LEU A 344 3.09 9.12 -22.22
C LEU A 344 1.57 9.16 -21.95
N PRO A 345 1.06 10.16 -21.22
CA PRO A 345 -0.36 10.33 -21.02
C PRO A 345 -1.08 10.63 -22.34
N GLN A 346 -2.32 10.16 -22.45
CA GLN A 346 -3.19 10.36 -23.61
C GLN A 346 -4.41 11.22 -23.23
N ALA A 347 -5.52 11.09 -23.95
CA ALA A 347 -6.72 11.92 -23.78
C ALA A 347 -7.25 11.96 -22.34
N LYS A 348 -7.25 10.80 -21.67
CA LYS A 348 -7.58 10.64 -20.25
C LYS A 348 -6.49 9.82 -19.58
N SER A 349 -5.91 10.30 -18.49
CA SER A 349 -4.91 9.55 -17.71
C SER A 349 -4.97 9.98 -16.24
N SER A 350 -5.47 9.12 -15.35
CA SER A 350 -5.52 9.40 -13.92
C SER A 350 -4.22 8.99 -13.22
N ALA A 351 -3.88 9.68 -12.12
CA ALA A 351 -2.78 9.27 -11.25
C ALA A 351 -2.96 7.83 -10.73
N GLN A 352 -4.21 7.43 -10.47
CA GLN A 352 -4.56 6.09 -10.01
C GLN A 352 -4.31 5.01 -11.06
N ALA A 353 -4.58 5.28 -12.34
CA ALA A 353 -4.28 4.35 -13.42
C ALA A 353 -2.77 4.18 -13.63
N PHE A 354 -2.01 5.28 -13.59
CA PHE A 354 -0.54 5.22 -13.62
C PHE A 354 0.01 4.42 -12.45
N GLU A 355 -0.45 4.70 -11.23
CA GLU A 355 0.00 3.97 -10.04
C GLU A 355 -0.28 2.47 -10.14
N ARG A 356 -1.47 2.07 -10.60
CA ARG A 356 -1.80 0.66 -10.79
C ARG A 356 -0.88 0.00 -11.80
N PHE A 357 -0.59 0.68 -12.90
CA PHE A 357 0.33 0.18 -13.92
C PHE A 357 1.77 0.07 -13.37
N ILE A 358 2.27 1.10 -12.69
CA ILE A 358 3.59 1.11 -12.05
C ILE A 358 3.69 -0.01 -10.99
N SER A 359 2.66 -0.18 -10.16
CA SER A 359 2.58 -1.26 -9.17
C SER A 359 2.59 -2.64 -9.83
N HIS A 360 1.89 -2.79 -10.96
CA HIS A 360 1.89 -4.03 -11.76
C HIS A 360 3.27 -4.33 -12.34
N VAL A 361 3.95 -3.33 -12.92
CA VAL A 361 5.33 -3.47 -13.40
C VAL A 361 6.27 -3.84 -12.24
N SER A 362 6.24 -3.08 -11.15
CA SER A 362 7.08 -3.30 -9.96
C SER A 362 6.88 -4.67 -9.32
N SER A 363 5.67 -5.24 -9.43
CA SER A 363 5.35 -6.54 -8.84
C SER A 363 5.75 -7.74 -9.70
N ASN A 364 6.07 -7.55 -10.98
CA ASN A 364 6.30 -8.62 -11.95
C ASN A 364 7.62 -8.48 -12.75
N PHE A 365 8.26 -7.31 -12.71
CA PHE A 365 9.51 -6.99 -13.40
C PHE A 365 10.59 -6.59 -12.40
N TYR A 366 11.02 -5.33 -12.41
CA TYR A 366 11.91 -4.70 -11.45
C TYR A 366 11.20 -3.50 -10.81
N GLU A 367 11.62 -3.12 -9.61
CA GLU A 367 11.20 -1.83 -9.03
C GLU A 367 12.03 -0.69 -9.61
N GLY A 368 11.38 0.42 -9.93
CA GLY A 368 12.04 1.62 -10.45
C GLY A 368 11.68 2.88 -9.68
N VAL A 369 12.44 3.93 -9.91
CA VAL A 369 12.13 5.30 -9.47
C VAL A 369 11.19 5.95 -10.47
N VAL A 370 10.09 6.48 -9.97
CA VAL A 370 9.10 7.20 -10.78
C VAL A 370 9.40 8.69 -10.69
N ASP A 371 9.63 9.33 -11.83
CA ASP A 371 9.91 10.76 -11.92
C ASP A 371 9.38 11.33 -13.24
N GLU A 372 9.49 12.65 -13.41
CA GLU A 372 9.36 13.27 -14.73
C GLU A 372 10.57 12.90 -15.59
N TYR A 373 10.32 12.66 -16.88
CA TYR A 373 11.38 12.39 -17.83
C TYR A 373 12.38 13.56 -17.88
N GLN A 374 13.64 13.24 -17.62
CA GLN A 374 14.77 14.16 -17.75
C GLN A 374 15.59 13.75 -18.99
N ASN A 375 15.77 14.70 -19.90
CA ASN A 375 16.54 14.53 -21.14
C ASN A 375 18.00 14.20 -20.86
#